data_AF-A0A7J4LMS9-F1
#
_entry.id   AF-A0A7J4LMS9-F1
#
_cell.length_a   1.000
_cell.length_b   1.000
_cell.length_c   1.000
_cell.angle_alpha   90.00
_cell.angle_beta   90.00
_cell.angle_gamma   90.00
#
_symmetry.space_group_name_H-M   'P 1'
#
loop_
_entity.id
_entity.type
_entity.pdbx_description
1 polymer ?
#
loop_
_entity_poly.entity_id
_entity_poly.type
_entity_poly.pdbx_seq_one_letter_code
_entity_poly.pdbx_strand_id
1 'polypeptide(L)'
;MEAREILEKYVRAGAILSAVRKEAVNKVAVGESLLGTAQFIENLIREKGGEPAFPVNISRNAEAAHVTPAAGDSAVFGKDMVKLDIGVHIDGYIADTAVTVDLSGMPELVEASEAALRAAIGIVRAGVNTRDIGAVIEQVITGHGFKPVSNLTGHGLERYIQHAPPTIPNKRMEHGVVLQKGDIVAIEPFATDGTGKVYDAGSAEIYHLVAEKPVRNPAARAALDEIRKYRTLPFAKRWLTAGHLDFALVQLVRSGIIEPYPILKEAGGGMVSQAKHTLLVLDNGAKVITE
;
A
#
# COMPACT_ATOMS: atom_id res chain seq x y z
N MET A 1 -12.36 -17.27 17.65
CA MET A 1 -12.77 -17.11 16.24
C MET A 1 -12.27 -18.34 15.51
N GLU A 2 -13.15 -19.08 14.85
CA GLU A 2 -12.72 -20.27 14.10
C GLU A 2 -11.89 -19.87 12.89
N ALA A 3 -10.91 -20.69 12.47
CA ALA A 3 -10.00 -20.37 11.35
C ALA A 3 -10.76 -20.04 10.05
N ARG A 4 -11.93 -20.63 9.86
CA ARG A 4 -12.85 -20.35 8.75
C ARG A 4 -13.38 -18.92 8.77
N GLU A 5 -13.84 -18.45 9.93
CA GLU A 5 -14.40 -17.11 10.09
C GLU A 5 -13.33 -16.02 9.86
N ILE A 6 -12.08 -16.29 10.26
CA ILE A 6 -10.92 -15.42 9.95
C ILE A 6 -10.73 -15.30 8.44
N LEU A 7 -10.70 -16.44 7.74
CA LEU A 7 -10.50 -16.46 6.30
C LEU A 7 -11.65 -15.77 5.55
N GLU A 8 -12.88 -15.94 6.00
CA GLU A 8 -14.05 -15.26 5.44
C GLU A 8 -13.92 -13.73 5.51
N LYS A 9 -13.30 -13.18 6.56
CA LYS A 9 -13.04 -11.74 6.68
C LYS A 9 -12.00 -11.24 5.67
N TYR A 10 -10.90 -11.97 5.47
CA TYR A 10 -9.92 -11.66 4.42
C TYR A 10 -10.55 -11.70 3.03
N VAL A 11 -11.30 -12.77 2.73
CA VAL A 11 -11.98 -12.92 1.44
C VAL A 11 -13.01 -11.81 1.21
N ARG A 12 -13.76 -11.43 2.24
CA ARG A 12 -14.72 -10.31 2.16
C ARG A 12 -14.01 -8.97 1.93
N ALA A 13 -12.92 -8.69 2.64
CA ALA A 13 -12.11 -7.49 2.43
C ALA A 13 -11.59 -7.43 0.98
N GLY A 14 -11.09 -8.56 0.46
CA GLY A 14 -10.62 -8.68 -0.91
C GLY A 14 -11.71 -8.47 -1.97
N ALA A 15 -12.89 -9.03 -1.77
CA ALA A 15 -14.02 -8.86 -2.68
C ALA A 15 -14.49 -7.40 -2.76
N ILE A 16 -14.57 -6.70 -1.61
CA ILE A 16 -14.85 -5.27 -1.56
C ILE A 16 -13.76 -4.51 -2.32
N LEU A 17 -12.49 -4.80 -2.01
CA LEU A 17 -11.36 -4.10 -2.60
C LEU A 17 -11.26 -4.29 -4.12
N SER A 18 -11.51 -5.50 -4.65
CA SER A 18 -11.58 -5.75 -6.09
C SER A 18 -12.67 -4.92 -6.77
N ALA A 19 -13.87 -4.86 -6.17
CA ALA A 19 -14.96 -4.04 -6.70
C ALA A 19 -14.63 -2.54 -6.66
N VAL A 20 -14.05 -2.06 -5.55
CA VAL A 20 -13.61 -0.67 -5.40
C VAL A 20 -12.54 -0.33 -6.43
N ARG A 21 -11.50 -1.16 -6.60
CA ARG A 21 -10.41 -0.91 -7.55
C ARG A 21 -10.93 -0.74 -8.99
N LYS A 22 -11.89 -1.56 -9.41
CA LYS A 22 -12.53 -1.47 -10.74
C LYS A 22 -13.24 -0.14 -10.97
N GLU A 23 -13.87 0.44 -9.95
CA GLU A 23 -14.50 1.75 -10.04
C GLU A 23 -13.47 2.89 -9.93
N ALA A 24 -12.46 2.70 -9.09
CA ALA A 24 -11.44 3.67 -8.77
C ALA A 24 -10.56 4.05 -9.98
N VAL A 25 -10.18 3.09 -10.82
CA VAL A 25 -9.37 3.35 -12.02
C VAL A 25 -10.04 4.34 -12.98
N ASN A 26 -11.38 4.33 -13.05
CA ASN A 26 -12.15 5.24 -13.91
C ASN A 26 -12.18 6.69 -13.39
N LYS A 27 -11.73 6.93 -12.15
CA LYS A 27 -11.60 8.27 -11.56
C LYS A 27 -10.21 8.89 -11.79
N VAL A 28 -9.26 8.11 -12.29
CA VAL A 28 -7.91 8.58 -12.58
C VAL A 28 -7.87 9.04 -14.03
N ALA A 29 -8.19 10.32 -14.26
CA ALA A 29 -8.17 10.94 -15.58
C ALA A 29 -7.64 12.37 -15.52
N VAL A 30 -7.04 12.85 -16.62
CA VAL A 30 -6.48 14.21 -16.71
C VAL A 30 -7.53 15.25 -16.32
N GLY A 31 -7.19 16.13 -15.39
CA GLY A 31 -8.06 17.18 -14.87
C GLY A 31 -8.94 16.78 -13.68
N GLU A 32 -9.04 15.50 -13.35
CA GLU A 32 -9.78 15.05 -12.15
C GLU A 32 -9.02 15.37 -10.86
N SER A 33 -9.76 15.67 -9.79
CA SER A 33 -9.19 16.04 -8.49
C SER A 33 -8.55 14.84 -7.79
N LEU A 34 -7.32 15.01 -7.31
CA LEU A 34 -6.64 13.99 -6.49
C LEU A 34 -7.39 13.75 -5.18
N LEU A 35 -7.71 14.83 -4.45
CA LEU A 35 -8.46 14.75 -3.19
C LEU A 35 -9.86 14.17 -3.40
N GLY A 36 -10.57 14.64 -4.43
CA GLY A 36 -11.89 14.11 -4.78
C GLY A 36 -11.86 12.62 -5.09
N THR A 37 -10.82 12.15 -5.79
CA THR A 37 -10.61 10.73 -6.10
C THR A 37 -10.35 9.91 -4.83
N ALA A 38 -9.44 10.35 -3.97
CA ALA A 38 -9.14 9.67 -2.71
C ALA A 38 -10.40 9.56 -1.82
N GLN A 39 -11.16 10.65 -1.67
CA GLN A 39 -12.40 10.68 -0.90
C GLN A 39 -13.48 9.78 -1.49
N PHE A 40 -13.65 9.78 -2.82
CA PHE A 40 -14.58 8.90 -3.51
C PHE A 40 -14.28 7.44 -3.20
N ILE A 41 -13.02 7.01 -3.34
CA ILE A 41 -12.60 5.63 -3.12
C ILE A 41 -12.83 5.22 -1.66
N GLU A 42 -12.44 6.07 -0.71
CA GLU A 42 -12.62 5.79 0.72
C GLU A 42 -14.08 5.71 1.14
N ASN A 43 -14.95 6.54 0.55
CA ASN A 43 -16.38 6.47 0.79
C ASN A 43 -16.99 5.20 0.18
N LEU A 44 -16.56 4.85 -1.04
CA LEU A 44 -17.02 3.64 -1.71
C LEU A 44 -16.64 2.36 -0.92
N ILE A 45 -15.46 2.34 -0.28
CA ILE A 45 -15.07 1.25 0.64
C ILE A 45 -16.10 1.10 1.77
N ARG A 46 -16.48 2.22 2.40
CA ARG A 46 -17.45 2.25 3.51
C ARG A 46 -18.86 1.86 3.07
N GLU A 47 -19.30 2.36 1.92
CA GLU A 47 -20.59 2.03 1.33
C GLU A 47 -20.71 0.52 1.03
N LYS A 48 -19.63 -0.13 0.61
CA LYS A 48 -19.57 -1.58 0.38
C LYS A 48 -19.38 -2.39 1.68
N GLY A 49 -19.35 -1.74 2.84
CA GLY A 49 -19.34 -2.38 4.15
C GLY A 49 -17.96 -2.86 4.62
N GLY A 50 -16.88 -2.21 4.16
CA GLY A 50 -15.53 -2.32 4.72
C GLY A 50 -15.07 -1.01 5.33
N GLU A 51 -13.85 -0.98 5.87
CA GLU A 51 -13.18 0.26 6.26
C GLU A 51 -11.82 0.36 5.58
N PRO A 52 -11.30 1.56 5.27
CA PRO A 52 -9.96 1.70 4.72
C PRO A 52 -8.89 1.13 5.68
N ALA A 53 -8.06 0.21 5.20
CA ALA A 53 -6.92 -0.31 5.97
C ALA A 53 -5.79 0.72 6.12
N PHE A 54 -5.71 1.64 5.17
CA PHE A 54 -4.82 2.78 5.16
C PHE A 54 -5.41 3.84 4.20
N PRO A 55 -4.94 5.09 4.23
CA PRO A 55 -5.41 6.13 3.31
C PRO A 55 -5.16 5.75 1.87
N VAL A 56 -6.08 6.11 0.97
CA VAL A 56 -5.83 5.88 -0.46
C VAL A 56 -4.57 6.62 -0.89
N ASN A 57 -3.64 5.85 -1.44
CA ASN A 57 -2.35 6.32 -1.89
C ASN A 57 -2.43 6.63 -3.40
N ILE A 58 -2.07 7.85 -3.78
CA ILE A 58 -2.06 8.35 -5.16
C ILE A 58 -0.66 8.91 -5.43
N SER A 59 0.27 8.02 -5.81
CA SER A 59 1.66 8.40 -6.08
C SER A 59 1.86 8.65 -7.57
N ARG A 60 2.48 9.77 -7.96
CA ARG A 60 2.64 10.16 -9.37
C ARG A 60 4.10 10.15 -9.81
N ASN A 61 4.35 9.65 -11.02
CA ASN A 61 5.67 9.71 -11.68
C ASN A 61 6.75 9.05 -10.81
N ALA A 62 7.72 9.84 -10.34
CA ALA A 62 8.82 9.38 -9.50
C ALA A 62 8.46 9.16 -8.03
N GLU A 63 7.28 9.60 -7.57
CA GLU A 63 6.76 9.15 -6.28
C GLU A 63 6.45 7.66 -6.39
N ALA A 64 6.96 6.87 -5.46
CA ALA A 64 6.78 5.41 -5.43
C ALA A 64 5.62 5.00 -4.52
N ALA A 65 5.55 5.55 -3.30
CA ALA A 65 4.54 5.21 -2.29
C ALA A 65 4.35 6.33 -1.25
N HIS A 66 3.35 6.15 -0.38
CA HIS A 66 3.03 6.99 0.78
C HIS A 66 2.51 8.41 0.47
N VAL A 67 1.99 8.63 -0.74
CA VAL A 67 1.38 9.90 -1.13
C VAL A 67 -0.12 9.80 -0.96
N THR A 68 -0.73 10.57 -0.06
CA THR A 68 -2.18 10.80 -0.04
C THR A 68 -2.46 12.30 -0.06
N PRO A 69 -3.53 12.77 -0.72
CA PRO A 69 -3.85 14.20 -0.78
C PRO A 69 -4.06 14.80 0.61
N ALA A 70 -3.56 16.01 0.81
CA ALA A 70 -3.77 16.77 2.05
C ALA A 70 -5.20 17.35 2.12
N ALA A 71 -5.60 17.82 3.31
CA ALA A 71 -6.86 18.55 3.44
C ALA A 71 -6.81 19.85 2.61
N GLY A 72 -7.80 20.06 1.75
CA GLY A 72 -7.87 21.23 0.86
C GLY A 72 -6.93 21.17 -0.35
N ASP A 73 -6.33 20.01 -0.64
CA ASP A 73 -5.52 19.82 -1.85
C ASP A 73 -6.35 20.06 -3.12
N SER A 74 -5.90 21.03 -3.93
CA SER A 74 -6.52 21.44 -5.19
C SER A 74 -5.83 20.84 -6.41
N ALA A 75 -4.84 19.95 -6.24
CA ALA A 75 -4.15 19.31 -7.34
C ALA A 75 -5.10 18.42 -8.15
N VAL A 76 -4.83 18.39 -9.45
CA VAL A 76 -5.52 17.53 -10.43
C VAL A 76 -4.51 16.64 -11.14
N PHE A 77 -4.98 15.53 -11.71
CA PHE A 77 -4.13 14.65 -12.50
C PHE A 77 -3.69 15.34 -13.79
N GLY A 78 -2.41 15.23 -14.11
CA GLY A 78 -1.84 15.60 -15.40
C GLY A 78 -1.63 14.37 -16.27
N LYS A 79 -0.65 14.46 -17.18
CA LYS A 79 -0.14 13.33 -17.96
C LYS A 79 0.84 12.50 -17.12
N ASP A 80 0.32 11.91 -16.04
CA ASP A 80 1.10 11.27 -14.99
C ASP A 80 1.11 9.73 -15.11
N MET A 81 2.16 9.10 -14.59
CA MET A 81 2.18 7.68 -14.23
C MET A 81 1.63 7.54 -12.80
N VAL A 82 0.37 7.12 -12.66
CA VAL A 82 -0.35 7.15 -11.38
C VAL A 82 -0.41 5.75 -10.77
N LYS A 83 0.23 5.55 -9.61
CA LYS A 83 0.02 4.33 -8.81
C LYS A 83 -1.07 4.61 -7.79
N LEU A 84 -2.13 3.81 -7.87
CA LEU A 84 -3.26 3.85 -6.98
C LEU A 84 -3.20 2.63 -6.06
N ASP A 85 -2.88 2.87 -4.79
CA ASP A 85 -2.71 1.83 -3.76
C ASP A 85 -3.82 1.98 -2.71
N ILE A 86 -4.58 0.90 -2.51
CA ILE A 86 -5.86 0.89 -1.80
C ILE A 86 -5.90 -0.31 -0.85
N GLY A 87 -6.23 -0.05 0.40
CA GLY A 87 -6.41 -1.07 1.43
C GLY A 87 -7.82 -1.09 2.00
N VAL A 88 -8.36 -2.28 2.24
CA VAL A 88 -9.63 -2.51 2.92
C VAL A 88 -9.42 -3.48 4.07
N HIS A 89 -10.08 -3.25 5.20
CA HIS A 89 -10.13 -4.24 6.26
C HIS A 89 -11.56 -4.56 6.71
N ILE A 90 -11.73 -5.78 7.23
CA ILE A 90 -12.90 -6.20 8.01
C ILE A 90 -12.38 -6.64 9.38
N ASP A 91 -12.75 -5.93 10.46
CA ASP A 91 -12.27 -6.19 11.83
C ASP A 91 -10.74 -6.29 11.99
N GLY A 92 -10.00 -5.57 11.16
CA GLY A 92 -8.53 -5.58 11.09
C GLY A 92 -7.95 -6.63 10.17
N TYR A 93 -8.72 -7.51 9.52
CA TYR A 93 -8.20 -8.43 8.50
C TYR A 93 -8.13 -7.71 7.15
N ILE A 94 -6.91 -7.56 6.64
CA ILE A 94 -6.56 -6.60 5.59
C ILE A 94 -6.52 -7.29 4.22
N ALA A 95 -7.07 -6.62 3.22
CA ALA A 95 -6.74 -6.80 1.83
C ALA A 95 -6.06 -5.52 1.31
N ASP A 96 -5.00 -5.70 0.54
CA ASP A 96 -4.15 -4.66 -0.02
C ASP A 96 -3.95 -4.93 -1.52
N THR A 97 -4.14 -3.91 -2.35
CA THR A 97 -3.95 -3.97 -3.79
C THR A 97 -3.53 -2.62 -4.35
N ALA A 98 -2.79 -2.67 -5.45
CA ALA A 98 -2.40 -1.48 -6.18
C ALA A 98 -2.43 -1.75 -7.68
N VAL A 99 -2.70 -0.69 -8.42
CA VAL A 99 -2.71 -0.69 -9.89
C VAL A 99 -2.08 0.61 -10.37
N THR A 100 -1.41 0.55 -11.52
CA THR A 100 -0.89 1.75 -12.18
C THR A 100 -1.79 2.13 -13.34
N VAL A 101 -2.25 3.38 -13.35
CA VAL A 101 -2.95 4.00 -14.47
C VAL A 101 -1.97 4.91 -15.20
N ASP A 102 -1.69 4.57 -16.46
CA ASP A 102 -0.78 5.35 -17.30
C ASP A 102 -1.53 6.46 -18.06
N LEU A 103 -1.29 7.71 -17.66
CA LEU A 103 -1.68 8.91 -18.40
C LEU A 103 -0.46 9.58 -19.08
N SER A 104 0.72 8.99 -18.94
CA SER A 104 2.01 9.51 -19.41
C SER A 104 2.43 9.00 -20.78
N GLY A 105 1.94 7.81 -21.19
CA GLY A 105 2.26 7.17 -22.46
C GLY A 105 3.47 6.22 -22.40
N MET A 106 3.65 5.53 -21.27
CA MET A 106 4.69 4.51 -21.04
C MET A 106 4.07 3.16 -20.63
N PRO A 107 3.23 2.52 -21.46
CA PRO A 107 2.52 1.30 -21.10
C PRO A 107 3.44 0.12 -20.82
N GLU A 108 4.62 0.06 -21.46
CA GLU A 108 5.64 -0.97 -21.24
C GLU A 108 6.12 -1.01 -19.78
N LEU A 109 6.20 0.16 -19.12
CA LEU A 109 6.60 0.23 -17.71
C LEU A 109 5.52 -0.35 -16.81
N VAL A 110 4.23 -0.16 -17.14
CA VAL A 110 3.12 -0.78 -16.42
C VAL A 110 3.13 -2.29 -16.61
N GLU A 111 3.25 -2.73 -17.87
CA GLU A 111 3.30 -4.16 -18.21
C GLU A 111 4.45 -4.88 -17.48
N ALA A 112 5.61 -4.24 -17.30
CA ALA A 112 6.72 -4.83 -16.55
C ALA A 112 6.33 -5.20 -15.10
N SER A 113 5.60 -4.33 -14.40
CA SER A 113 5.14 -4.59 -13.03
C SER A 113 4.02 -5.63 -13.00
N GLU A 114 3.08 -5.57 -13.94
CA GLU A 114 1.97 -6.53 -14.02
C GLU A 114 2.45 -7.94 -14.40
N ALA A 115 3.34 -8.06 -15.38
CA ALA A 115 3.94 -9.31 -15.79
C ALA A 115 4.76 -9.93 -14.63
N ALA A 116 5.52 -9.11 -13.91
CA ALA A 116 6.27 -9.56 -12.75
C ALA A 116 5.35 -10.06 -11.64
N LEU A 117 4.22 -9.40 -11.40
CA LEU A 117 3.23 -9.84 -10.42
C LEU A 117 2.62 -11.18 -10.83
N ARG A 118 2.17 -11.31 -12.09
CA ARG A 118 1.60 -12.58 -12.62
C ARG A 118 2.61 -13.73 -12.50
N ALA A 119 3.87 -13.50 -12.84
CA ALA A 119 4.92 -14.51 -12.74
C ALA A 119 5.23 -14.88 -11.27
N ALA A 120 5.30 -13.89 -10.38
CA ALA A 120 5.50 -14.11 -8.95
C ALA A 120 4.37 -14.96 -8.36
N ILE A 121 3.11 -14.60 -8.61
CA ILE A 121 1.92 -15.34 -8.16
C ILE A 121 1.98 -16.80 -8.63
N GLY A 122 2.41 -17.03 -9.88
CA GLY A 122 2.50 -18.37 -10.46
C GLY A 122 3.40 -19.35 -9.72
N ILE A 123 4.33 -18.87 -8.89
CA ILE A 123 5.21 -19.73 -8.08
C ILE A 123 4.83 -19.78 -6.60
N VAL A 124 3.90 -18.95 -6.13
CA VAL A 124 3.57 -18.88 -4.69
C VAL A 124 2.85 -20.15 -4.25
N ARG A 125 3.42 -20.81 -3.23
CA ARG A 125 2.83 -21.93 -2.49
C ARG A 125 3.62 -22.16 -1.21
N ALA A 126 3.05 -22.93 -0.28
CA ALA A 126 3.76 -23.35 0.91
C ALA A 126 5.09 -24.05 0.55
N GLY A 127 6.15 -23.72 1.27
CA GLY A 127 7.51 -24.23 1.02
C GLY A 127 8.36 -23.39 0.06
N VAL A 128 7.78 -22.40 -0.63
CA VAL A 128 8.56 -21.47 -1.49
C VAL A 128 9.23 -20.40 -0.63
N ASN A 129 10.48 -20.08 -0.95
CA ASN A 129 11.23 -19.05 -0.23
C ASN A 129 11.00 -17.66 -0.87
N THR A 130 10.83 -16.62 -0.05
CA THR A 130 10.57 -15.26 -0.54
C THR A 130 11.70 -14.71 -1.42
N ARG A 131 12.94 -15.18 -1.28
CA ARG A 131 14.05 -14.80 -2.17
C ARG A 131 13.86 -15.28 -3.61
N ASP A 132 13.17 -16.41 -3.79
CA ASP A 132 12.92 -16.99 -5.12
C ASP A 132 11.78 -16.23 -5.82
N ILE A 133 10.80 -15.73 -5.05
CA ILE A 133 9.82 -14.75 -5.52
C ILE A 133 10.51 -13.48 -6.02
N GLY A 134 11.44 -12.93 -5.23
CA GLY A 134 12.22 -11.77 -5.66
C GLY A 134 13.07 -12.01 -6.89
N ALA A 135 13.62 -13.22 -7.06
CA ALA A 135 14.37 -13.58 -8.27
C ALA A 135 13.48 -13.58 -9.52
N VAL A 136 12.25 -14.11 -9.42
CA VAL A 136 11.27 -14.09 -10.52
C VAL A 136 10.87 -12.66 -10.87
N ILE A 137 10.58 -11.82 -9.88
CA ILE A 137 10.22 -10.42 -10.10
C ILE A 137 11.35 -9.67 -10.81
N GLU A 138 12.58 -9.80 -10.33
CA GLU A 138 13.75 -9.15 -10.93
C GLU A 138 14.01 -9.63 -12.35
N GLN A 139 13.92 -10.93 -12.62
CA GLN A 139 14.10 -11.46 -13.97
C GLN A 139 13.06 -10.90 -14.95
N VAL A 140 11.79 -10.80 -14.55
CA VAL A 140 10.73 -10.29 -15.43
C VAL A 140 10.89 -8.80 -15.67
N ILE A 141 11.10 -8.00 -14.63
CA ILE A 141 11.26 -6.55 -14.78
C ILE A 141 12.49 -6.21 -15.62
N THR A 142 13.63 -6.88 -15.38
CA THR A 142 14.84 -6.67 -16.19
C THR A 142 14.69 -7.14 -17.63
N GLY A 143 13.92 -8.20 -17.87
CA GLY A 143 13.58 -8.67 -19.22
C GLY A 143 12.77 -7.66 -20.04
N HIS A 144 11.99 -6.79 -19.39
CA HIS A 144 11.29 -5.67 -20.03
C HIS A 144 12.17 -4.42 -20.22
N GLY A 145 13.45 -4.47 -19.84
CA GLY A 145 14.37 -3.34 -19.96
C GLY A 145 14.31 -2.32 -18.82
N PHE A 146 13.58 -2.61 -17.75
CA PHE A 146 13.45 -1.74 -16.56
C PHE A 146 14.22 -2.29 -15.36
N LYS A 147 14.20 -1.55 -14.24
CA LYS A 147 14.83 -1.98 -12.99
C LYS A 147 13.79 -2.20 -11.90
N PRO A 148 13.90 -3.28 -11.10
CA PRO A 148 13.08 -3.42 -9.90
C PRO A 148 13.50 -2.39 -8.85
N VAL A 149 12.53 -1.77 -8.16
CA VAL A 149 12.82 -0.97 -6.97
C VAL A 149 13.16 -1.92 -5.82
N SER A 150 14.45 -1.96 -5.47
CA SER A 150 15.00 -3.05 -4.65
C SER A 150 14.89 -2.86 -3.13
N ASN A 151 14.56 -1.65 -2.67
CA ASN A 151 14.35 -1.32 -1.25
C ASN A 151 12.90 -0.94 -0.93
N LEU A 152 11.96 -1.34 -1.80
CA LEU A 152 10.53 -1.33 -1.55
C LEU A 152 9.99 -2.70 -1.93
N THR A 153 9.18 -3.30 -1.07
CA THR A 153 8.94 -4.75 -1.05
C THR A 153 7.52 -5.05 -0.63
N GLY A 154 7.00 -6.20 -1.06
CA GLY A 154 5.81 -6.78 -0.44
C GLY A 154 6.06 -7.26 0.98
N HIS A 155 4.98 -7.71 1.62
CA HIS A 155 4.95 -7.97 3.05
C HIS A 155 3.87 -8.98 3.43
N GLY A 156 3.96 -9.53 4.63
CA GLY A 156 2.86 -10.25 5.26
C GLY A 156 1.78 -9.29 5.77
N LEU A 157 0.59 -9.83 5.99
CA LEU A 157 -0.57 -9.11 6.50
C LEU A 157 -1.13 -9.84 7.72
N GLU A 158 -1.14 -9.18 8.86
CA GLU A 158 -1.74 -9.69 10.09
C GLU A 158 -2.91 -8.79 10.53
N ARG A 159 -3.68 -9.24 11.52
CA ARG A 159 -4.83 -8.49 12.00
C ARG A 159 -4.39 -7.14 12.61
N TYR A 160 -4.85 -6.05 11.99
CA TYR A 160 -4.47 -4.65 12.28
C TYR A 160 -3.00 -4.30 12.00
N ILE A 161 -2.22 -5.19 11.39
CA ILE A 161 -0.80 -4.94 11.09
C ILE A 161 -0.63 -5.07 9.58
N GLN A 162 -0.56 -3.92 8.90
CA GLN A 162 -0.37 -3.87 7.45
C GLN A 162 0.98 -4.46 7.05
N HIS A 163 2.07 -4.03 7.69
CA HIS A 163 3.41 -4.50 7.37
C HIS A 163 3.86 -5.55 8.37
N ALA A 164 3.40 -6.79 8.20
CA ALA A 164 3.87 -7.93 8.98
C ALA A 164 4.97 -8.72 8.25
N PRO A 165 5.78 -9.53 8.94
CA PRO A 165 6.60 -10.54 8.28
C PRO A 165 5.75 -11.54 7.47
N PRO A 166 6.29 -12.17 6.41
CA PRO A 166 7.63 -11.96 5.88
C PRO A 166 7.69 -10.83 4.85
N THR A 167 8.88 -10.26 4.67
CA THR A 167 9.16 -9.39 3.52
C THR A 167 9.22 -10.19 2.22
N ILE A 168 8.57 -9.69 1.18
CA ILE A 168 8.58 -10.24 -0.19
C ILE A 168 9.40 -9.30 -1.09
N PRO A 169 10.69 -9.58 -1.34
CA PRO A 169 11.55 -8.66 -2.06
C PRO A 169 11.21 -8.58 -3.55
N ASN A 170 11.52 -7.44 -4.18
CA ASN A 170 11.41 -7.23 -5.64
C ASN A 170 12.68 -7.60 -6.41
N LYS A 171 13.66 -8.17 -5.71
CA LYS A 171 14.87 -8.73 -6.30
C LYS A 171 15.38 -9.92 -5.53
N ARG A 172 16.29 -10.70 -6.12
CA ARG A 172 16.87 -11.83 -5.40
C ARG A 172 17.67 -11.34 -4.19
N MET A 173 17.39 -11.95 -3.04
CA MET A 173 18.09 -11.72 -1.77
C MET A 173 18.92 -12.95 -1.40
N GLU A 174 19.94 -12.78 -0.56
CA GLU A 174 20.76 -13.89 -0.06
C GLU A 174 19.93 -14.86 0.81
N HIS A 175 19.10 -14.26 1.67
CA HIS A 175 18.20 -14.95 2.57
C HIS A 175 16.75 -14.54 2.31
N GLY A 176 15.83 -15.41 2.72
CA GLY A 176 14.40 -15.15 2.70
C GLY A 176 13.67 -16.12 3.60
N VAL A 177 12.37 -15.91 3.77
CA VAL A 177 11.52 -16.72 4.64
C VAL A 177 10.81 -17.77 3.80
N VAL A 178 10.60 -18.96 4.35
CA VAL A 178 9.81 -20.01 3.68
C VAL A 178 8.34 -19.77 3.99
N LEU A 179 7.53 -19.53 2.95
CA LEU A 179 6.09 -19.32 3.10
C LEU A 179 5.41 -20.58 3.64
N GLN A 180 4.48 -20.37 4.57
CA GLN A 180 3.67 -21.41 5.18
C GLN A 180 2.24 -21.37 4.65
N LYS A 181 1.56 -22.52 4.67
CA LYS A 181 0.13 -22.57 4.39
C LYS A 181 -0.63 -21.68 5.36
N GLY A 182 -1.50 -20.82 4.84
CA GLY A 182 -2.30 -19.90 5.64
C GLY A 182 -1.69 -18.51 5.77
N ASP A 183 -0.44 -18.29 5.35
CA ASP A 183 0.14 -16.95 5.27
C ASP A 183 -0.73 -16.07 4.36
N ILE A 184 -0.96 -14.84 4.79
CA ILE A 184 -1.56 -13.78 3.98
C ILE A 184 -0.45 -12.80 3.61
N VAL A 185 -0.19 -12.63 2.32
CA VAL A 185 0.92 -11.81 1.83
C VAL A 185 0.46 -10.85 0.73
N ALA A 186 0.97 -9.64 0.74
CA ALA A 186 0.92 -8.70 -0.37
C ALA A 186 2.18 -8.87 -1.22
N ILE A 187 2.01 -9.16 -2.51
CA ILE A 187 3.11 -9.16 -3.49
C ILE A 187 2.96 -7.91 -4.35
N GLU A 188 3.99 -7.06 -4.36
CA GLU A 188 3.95 -5.75 -5.01
C GLU A 188 5.23 -5.41 -5.79
N PRO A 189 5.34 -5.89 -7.03
CA PRO A 189 6.39 -5.43 -7.93
C PRO A 189 6.32 -3.93 -8.18
N PHE A 190 7.47 -3.29 -8.05
CA PHE A 190 7.71 -1.92 -8.49
C PHE A 190 8.79 -1.92 -9.57
N ALA A 191 8.47 -1.42 -10.76
CA ALA A 191 9.42 -1.23 -11.84
C ALA A 191 9.71 0.26 -12.03
N THR A 192 10.92 0.59 -12.47
CA THR A 192 11.33 1.96 -12.79
C THR A 192 12.31 2.03 -13.95
N ASP A 193 12.29 3.14 -14.68
CA ASP A 193 13.32 3.54 -15.65
C ASP A 193 14.51 4.29 -15.01
N GLY A 194 14.45 4.53 -13.69
CA GLY A 194 15.48 5.23 -12.93
C GLY A 194 16.61 4.34 -12.40
N THR A 195 16.95 4.53 -11.13
CA THR A 195 18.05 3.84 -10.43
C THR A 195 17.65 2.52 -9.78
N GLY A 196 16.35 2.28 -9.53
CA GLY A 196 15.88 1.09 -8.82
C GLY A 196 16.02 1.20 -7.29
N LYS A 197 16.05 2.43 -6.78
CA LYS A 197 16.10 2.76 -5.35
C LYS A 197 15.18 3.92 -5.03
N VAL A 198 14.56 3.85 -3.86
CA VAL A 198 13.77 4.96 -3.30
C VAL A 198 14.44 5.56 -2.07
N TYR A 199 14.15 6.83 -1.80
CA TYR A 199 14.54 7.53 -0.58
C TYR A 199 13.33 8.22 0.05
N ASP A 200 13.44 8.50 1.35
CA ASP A 200 12.49 9.28 2.12
C ASP A 200 12.62 10.78 1.78
N ALA A 201 11.55 11.38 1.26
CA ALA A 201 11.49 12.79 0.86
C ALA A 201 11.11 13.75 2.01
N GLY A 202 10.90 13.25 3.23
CA GLY A 202 10.75 14.03 4.47
C GLY A 202 9.35 14.54 4.80
N SER A 203 8.43 14.64 3.82
CA SER A 203 7.03 15.05 4.07
C SER A 203 6.12 13.83 4.26
N ALA A 204 5.15 13.93 5.19
CA ALA A 204 4.21 12.85 5.50
C ALA A 204 2.79 13.37 5.78
N GLU A 205 1.82 12.79 5.08
CA GLU A 205 0.38 12.96 5.36
C GLU A 205 -0.25 11.69 5.95
N ILE A 206 0.55 10.62 6.12
CA ILE A 206 0.15 9.31 6.62
C ILE A 206 0.96 9.00 7.87
N TYR A 207 0.30 8.46 8.90
CA TYR A 207 0.90 8.11 10.19
C TYR A 207 0.29 6.80 10.70
N HIS A 208 0.94 6.11 11.64
CA HIS A 208 0.32 5.01 12.40
C HIS A 208 0.58 5.13 13.91
N LEU A 209 -0.26 4.48 14.72
CA LEU A 209 -0.05 4.40 16.16
C LEU A 209 0.92 3.26 16.48
N VAL A 210 1.96 3.57 17.25
CA VAL A 210 3.02 2.63 17.65
C VAL A 210 2.98 2.33 19.13
N ALA A 211 2.60 3.30 19.95
CA ALA A 211 2.52 3.13 21.40
C ALA A 211 1.45 4.03 22.02
N GLU A 212 0.79 3.56 23.07
CA GLU A 212 -0.11 4.39 23.87
C GLU A 212 0.59 4.88 25.14
N LYS A 213 0.74 6.21 25.24
CA LYS A 213 1.37 6.87 26.39
C LYS A 213 0.51 8.05 26.85
N PRO A 214 0.57 8.45 28.14
CA PRO A 214 -0.14 9.63 28.61
C PRO A 214 0.32 10.91 27.90
N VAL A 215 -0.62 11.69 27.36
CA VAL A 215 -0.36 12.97 26.67
C VAL A 215 -0.92 14.13 27.50
N ARG A 216 -0.05 15.08 27.87
CA ARG A 216 -0.43 16.25 28.69
C ARG A 216 -1.02 17.39 27.87
N ASN A 217 -0.50 17.62 26.66
CA ASN A 217 -0.96 18.72 25.82
C ASN A 217 -2.40 18.45 25.34
N PRO A 218 -3.37 19.37 25.53
CA PRO A 218 -4.76 19.13 25.19
C PRO A 218 -5.00 18.85 23.70
N ALA A 219 -4.31 19.54 22.79
CA ALA A 219 -4.46 19.35 21.34
C ALA A 219 -3.89 17.99 20.89
N ALA A 220 -2.70 17.63 21.37
CA ALA A 220 -2.10 16.32 21.10
C ALA A 220 -2.94 15.17 21.69
N ARG A 221 -3.53 15.37 22.88
CA ARG A 221 -4.44 14.39 23.48
C ARG A 221 -5.72 14.23 22.65
N ALA A 222 -6.35 15.32 22.22
CA ALA A 222 -7.53 15.27 21.37
C ALA A 222 -7.25 14.55 20.04
N ALA A 223 -6.11 14.82 19.40
CA ALA A 223 -5.69 14.10 18.21
C ALA A 223 -5.49 12.59 18.49
N LEU A 224 -4.81 12.24 19.60
CA LEU A 224 -4.62 10.84 20.00
C LEU A 224 -5.95 10.12 20.26
N ASP A 225 -6.94 10.80 20.86
CA ASP A 225 -8.26 10.23 21.12
C ASP A 225 -8.96 9.85 19.80
N GLU A 226 -8.85 10.67 18.76
CA GLU A 226 -9.34 10.34 17.42
C GLU A 226 -8.55 9.21 16.74
N ILE A 227 -7.23 9.15 16.96
CA ILE A 227 -6.32 8.16 16.34
C ILE A 227 -6.58 6.74 16.86
N ARG A 228 -6.96 6.57 18.13
CA ARG A 228 -7.13 5.24 18.77
C ARG A 228 -8.06 4.30 18.00
N LYS A 229 -9.05 4.83 17.28
CA LYS A 229 -9.99 4.02 16.49
C LYS A 229 -9.31 3.22 15.37
N TYR A 230 -8.18 3.71 14.86
CA TYR A 230 -7.40 3.02 13.81
C TYR A 230 -6.51 1.91 14.36
N ARG A 231 -6.32 1.83 15.69
CA ARG A 231 -5.33 0.95 16.32
C ARG A 231 -3.97 1.16 15.64
N THR A 232 -3.32 0.09 15.22
CA THR A 232 -2.01 0.09 14.53
C THR A 232 -2.10 0.32 13.02
N LEU A 233 -3.31 0.46 12.44
CA LEU A 233 -3.45 0.75 11.01
C LEU A 233 -3.06 2.20 10.68
N PRO A 234 -2.48 2.45 9.51
CA PRO A 234 -2.19 3.81 9.10
C PRO A 234 -3.44 4.67 8.89
N PHE A 235 -3.30 5.98 9.14
CA PHE A 235 -4.35 6.97 8.99
C PHE A 235 -3.82 8.23 8.31
N ALA A 236 -4.71 8.94 7.62
CA ALA A 236 -4.37 10.21 6.99
C ALA A 236 -4.54 11.34 8.00
N LYS A 237 -3.65 12.32 7.95
CA LYS A 237 -3.82 13.58 8.68
C LYS A 237 -5.19 14.22 8.38
N ARG A 238 -5.62 14.22 7.11
CA ARG A 238 -6.92 14.77 6.70
C ARG A 238 -8.16 14.05 7.24
N TRP A 239 -8.01 12.89 7.87
CA TRP A 239 -9.12 12.21 8.54
C TRP A 239 -9.37 12.72 9.96
N LEU A 240 -8.44 13.49 10.50
CA LEU A 240 -8.53 14.02 11.85
C LEU A 240 -9.13 15.42 11.85
N THR A 241 -9.92 15.72 12.89
CA THR A 241 -10.64 16.98 13.05
C THR A 241 -10.14 17.84 14.22
N ALA A 242 -9.22 17.29 15.04
CA ALA A 242 -8.66 17.99 16.17
C ALA A 242 -7.97 19.31 15.77
N GLY A 243 -8.18 20.36 16.58
CA GLY A 243 -7.57 21.67 16.38
C GLY A 243 -6.04 21.64 16.58
N HIS A 244 -5.32 22.53 15.89
CA HIS A 244 -3.85 22.62 15.93
C HIS A 244 -3.14 21.30 15.54
N LEU A 245 -3.67 20.61 14.52
CA LEU A 245 -3.28 19.25 14.16
C LEU A 245 -1.79 19.10 13.83
N ASP A 246 -1.19 20.04 13.09
CA ASP A 246 0.25 19.99 12.77
C ASP A 246 1.11 19.93 14.02
N PHE A 247 0.84 20.82 14.97
CA PHE A 247 1.56 20.86 16.23
C PHE A 247 1.30 19.59 17.06
N ALA A 248 0.06 19.13 17.10
CA ALA A 248 -0.33 17.91 17.80
C ALA A 248 0.44 16.69 17.27
N LEU A 249 0.45 16.47 15.95
CA LEU A 249 1.13 15.34 15.32
C LEU A 249 2.65 15.40 15.55
N VAL A 250 3.29 16.56 15.43
CA VAL A 250 4.72 16.73 15.74
C VAL A 250 5.02 16.31 17.18
N GLN A 251 4.16 16.66 18.15
CA GLN A 251 4.35 16.24 19.54
C GLN A 251 4.18 14.73 19.73
N LEU A 252 3.20 14.11 19.08
CA LEU A 252 2.96 12.67 19.16
C LEU A 252 4.12 11.88 18.52
N VAL A 253 4.65 12.34 17.38
CA VAL A 253 5.85 11.76 16.75
C VAL A 253 7.06 11.86 17.67
N ARG A 254 7.35 13.05 18.21
CA ARG A 254 8.48 13.26 19.15
C ARG A 254 8.37 12.41 20.41
N SER A 255 7.16 12.05 20.81
CA SER A 255 6.89 11.20 21.98
C SER A 255 6.98 9.69 21.65
N GLY A 256 7.22 9.34 20.38
CA GLY A 256 7.19 7.96 19.89
C GLY A 256 5.85 7.28 20.16
N ILE A 257 4.75 8.02 19.96
CA ILE A 257 3.37 7.52 20.06
C ILE A 257 2.87 7.14 18.67
N ILE A 258 3.17 7.98 17.68
CA ILE A 258 2.92 7.71 16.27
C ILE A 258 4.22 7.80 15.49
N GLU A 259 4.27 7.16 14.32
CA GLU A 259 5.35 7.34 13.35
C GLU A 259 4.76 7.80 12.01
N PRO A 260 5.46 8.68 11.27
CA PRO A 260 5.07 9.06 9.93
C PRO A 260 5.41 7.95 8.92
N TYR A 261 4.65 7.92 7.82
CA TYR A 261 5.03 7.29 6.56
C TYR A 261 5.41 8.39 5.57
N PRO A 262 6.71 8.71 5.44
CA PRO A 262 7.15 9.73 4.52
C PRO A 262 7.00 9.30 3.07
N ILE A 263 6.81 10.28 2.18
CA ILE A 263 6.75 10.04 0.74
C ILE A 263 8.05 9.39 0.28
N LEU A 264 7.93 8.26 -0.40
CA LEU A 264 9.08 7.58 -1.02
C LEU A 264 9.20 8.02 -2.47
N LYS A 265 10.38 8.50 -2.86
CA LYS A 265 10.68 8.92 -4.24
C LYS A 265 11.82 8.12 -4.85
N GLU A 266 11.71 7.84 -6.15
CA GLU A 266 12.77 7.24 -6.94
C GLU A 266 14.01 8.16 -6.96
N ALA A 267 15.18 7.61 -6.65
CA ALA A 267 16.39 8.39 -6.37
C ALA A 267 17.00 9.07 -7.61
N GLY A 268 16.78 8.53 -8.81
CA GLY A 268 17.15 9.13 -10.09
C GLY A 268 16.07 10.02 -10.71
N GLY A 269 14.90 10.15 -10.06
CA GLY A 269 13.76 10.86 -10.62
C GLY A 269 13.05 10.12 -11.75
N GLY A 270 13.33 8.82 -11.93
CA GLY A 270 12.66 7.98 -12.91
C GLY A 270 11.19 7.74 -12.58
N MET A 271 10.38 7.43 -13.59
CA MET A 271 9.01 7.00 -13.38
C MET A 271 8.95 5.64 -12.68
N VAL A 272 7.91 5.44 -11.88
CA VAL A 272 7.66 4.19 -11.16
C VAL A 272 6.27 3.67 -11.50
N SER A 273 6.18 2.39 -11.85
CA SER A 273 4.92 1.63 -11.87
C SER A 273 4.90 0.62 -10.72
N GLN A 274 3.69 0.21 -10.34
CA GLN A 274 3.39 -0.77 -9.30
C GLN A 274 2.21 -1.64 -9.74
N ALA A 275 2.26 -2.92 -9.41
CA ALA A 275 1.10 -3.81 -9.42
C ALA A 275 1.09 -4.58 -8.10
N LYS A 276 -0.07 -4.78 -7.46
CA LYS A 276 -0.13 -5.49 -6.19
C LYS A 276 -1.40 -6.31 -6.01
N HIS A 277 -1.23 -7.51 -5.46
CA HIS A 277 -2.33 -8.31 -4.94
C HIS A 277 -2.03 -8.90 -3.56
N THR A 278 -3.11 -9.11 -2.80
CA THR A 278 -3.09 -9.92 -1.58
C THR A 278 -3.40 -11.38 -1.91
N LEU A 279 -2.62 -12.29 -1.35
CA LEU A 279 -2.71 -13.72 -1.58
C LEU A 279 -2.85 -14.48 -0.26
N LEU A 280 -3.67 -15.53 -0.28
CA LEU A 280 -3.63 -16.61 0.71
C LEU A 280 -2.73 -17.75 0.17
N VAL A 281 -1.69 -18.10 0.92
CA VAL A 281 -0.79 -19.20 0.57
C VAL A 281 -1.46 -20.55 0.88
N LEU A 282 -1.45 -21.45 -0.11
CA LEU A 282 -1.99 -22.81 -0.03
C LEU A 282 -0.87 -23.84 -0.23
N ASP A 283 -1.17 -25.13 -0.01
CA ASP A 283 -0.18 -26.21 -0.18
C ASP A 283 0.37 -26.29 -1.62
N ASN A 284 -0.51 -26.16 -2.62
CA ASN A 284 -0.20 -26.33 -4.04
C ASN A 284 -0.51 -25.09 -4.88
N GLY A 285 -0.35 -23.90 -4.30
CA GLY A 285 -0.56 -22.64 -5.01
C GLY A 285 -0.91 -21.51 -4.05
N ALA A 286 -1.60 -20.50 -4.56
CA ALA A 286 -2.18 -19.44 -3.77
C ALA A 286 -3.56 -19.06 -4.30
N LYS A 287 -4.41 -18.54 -3.40
CA LYS A 287 -5.65 -17.87 -3.79
C LYS A 287 -5.40 -16.37 -3.80
N VAL A 288 -5.59 -15.73 -4.94
CA VAL A 288 -5.60 -14.27 -5.03
C VAL A 288 -6.88 -13.76 -4.38
N ILE A 289 -6.75 -12.99 -3.30
CA ILE A 289 -7.87 -12.47 -2.52
C ILE A 289 -8.48 -11.22 -3.19
N THR A 290 -7.66 -10.48 -3.92
CA THR A 290 -7.97 -9.17 -4.50
C THR A 290 -8.12 -9.17 -6.01
N GLU A 291 -8.36 -10.32 -6.65
CA GLU A 291 -8.51 -10.39 -8.12
C GLU A 291 -9.72 -9.61 -8.63
#